data_AF-A0A9D6YDU0-F1
#
_entry.id   AF-A0A9D6YDU0-F1
#
_cell.length_a   1.000
_cell.length_b   1.000
_cell.length_c   1.000
_cell.angle_alpha   90.00
_cell.angle_beta   90.00
_cell.angle_gamma   90.00
#
_symmetry.space_group_name_H-M   'P 1'
#
loop_
_entity.id
_entity.type
_entity.pdbx_description
1 polymer ?
#
loop_
_entity_poly.entity_id
_entity_poly.type
_entity_poly.pdbx_seq_one_letter_code
_entity_poly.pdbx_strand_id
1 'polypeptide(L)'
;LLAQLPLTWNEKELVFRGRTYNAAHHAPVLIFPNPLNPQRYVVLNSGIDFRDHAYGTNTLQIAKLPDYAIVDLREAPGPRWPGKIVDAGFFDEEWK
;
A
#
# COMPACT_ATOMS: atom_id res chain seq x y z
N LEU A 1 6.46 -13.69 9.47
CA LEU A 1 6.41 -12.24 9.23
C LEU A 1 4.98 -11.75 9.01
N LEU A 2 4.30 -12.14 7.92
CA LEU A 2 2.96 -11.64 7.58
C LEU A 2 1.91 -11.78 8.69
N ALA A 3 1.89 -12.91 9.41
CA ALA A 3 0.96 -13.15 10.52
C ALA A 3 1.10 -12.17 11.71
N GLN A 4 2.14 -11.34 11.73
CA GLN A 4 2.39 -10.33 12.76
C GLN A 4 2.23 -8.89 12.22
N LEU A 5 1.83 -8.74 10.95
CA LEU A 5 1.45 -7.45 10.36
C LEU A 5 -0.07 -7.23 10.53
N PRO A 6 -0.58 -5.99 10.41
CA PRO A 6 -2.01 -5.68 10.52
C PRO A 6 -2.82 -6.12 9.29
N LEU A 7 -2.42 -7.21 8.62
CA LEU A 7 -3.09 -7.76 7.46
C LEU A 7 -3.05 -9.29 7.43
N THR A 8 -4.06 -9.90 6.83
CA THR A 8 -4.00 -11.29 6.37
C THR A 8 -4.04 -11.28 4.86
N TRP A 9 -3.11 -11.98 4.22
CA TRP A 9 -3.09 -12.09 2.75
C TRP A 9 -2.72 -13.51 2.36
N ASN A 10 -3.65 -14.18 1.67
CA ASN A 10 -3.49 -15.52 1.12
C ASN A 10 -4.03 -15.57 -0.32
N GLU A 11 -4.09 -16.75 -0.93
CA GLU A 11 -4.51 -16.94 -2.32
C GLU A 11 -5.96 -16.49 -2.61
N LYS A 12 -6.81 -16.41 -1.59
CA LYS A 12 -8.25 -16.11 -1.73
C LYS A 12 -8.59 -14.70 -1.31
N GLU A 13 -8.04 -14.26 -0.17
CA GLU A 13 -8.44 -13.01 0.46
C GLU A 13 -7.28 -12.17 0.97
N LEU A 14 -7.51 -10.87 0.94
CA LEU A 14 -6.75 -9.84 1.61
C LEU A 14 -7.67 -9.21 2.66
N VAL A 15 -7.31 -9.33 3.93
CA VAL A 15 -8.02 -8.70 5.04
C VAL A 15 -7.14 -7.61 5.63
N PHE A 16 -7.66 -6.39 5.70
CA PHE A 16 -6.96 -5.24 6.26
C PHE A 16 -7.97 -4.33 6.97
N ARG A 17 -7.68 -3.92 8.21
CA ARG A 17 -8.55 -3.06 9.05
C ARG A 17 -10.02 -3.51 9.10
N GLY A 18 -10.25 -4.82 9.19
CA GLY A 18 -11.61 -5.40 9.26
C GLY A 18 -12.37 -5.42 7.93
N ARG A 19 -11.74 -5.02 6.82
CA ARG A 19 -12.28 -5.12 5.47
C ARG A 19 -11.64 -6.27 4.72
N THR A 20 -12.46 -7.02 3.98
CA THR A 20 -12.03 -8.16 3.17
C THR A 20 -12.11 -7.81 1.69
N TYR A 21 -11.05 -8.13 0.96
CA TYR A 21 -10.90 -7.93 -0.47
C TYR A 21 -10.54 -9.27 -1.13
N ASN A 22 -10.91 -9.43 -2.41
CA ASN A 22 -10.49 -10.61 -3.18
C ASN A 22 -8.99 -10.48 -3.55
N ALA A 23 -8.17 -11.44 -3.12
CA ALA A 23 -6.71 -11.41 -3.31
C ALA A 23 -6.28 -11.50 -4.78
N ALA A 24 -7.12 -12.06 -5.67
CA ALA A 24 -6.83 -12.10 -7.11
C ALA A 24 -6.95 -10.73 -7.78
N HIS A 25 -7.58 -9.76 -7.11
CA HIS A 25 -7.87 -8.44 -7.68
C HIS A 25 -7.38 -7.28 -6.83
N HIS A 26 -6.87 -7.52 -5.62
CA HIS A 26 -6.42 -6.46 -4.73
C HIS A 26 -5.03 -6.74 -4.19
N ALA A 27 -4.20 -5.71 -4.20
CA ALA A 27 -2.88 -5.75 -3.59
C ALA A 27 -2.74 -4.66 -2.52
N PRO A 28 -2.14 -4.96 -1.36
CA PRO A 28 -1.82 -3.95 -0.37
C PRO A 28 -0.50 -3.26 -0.71
N VAL A 29 -0.47 -1.94 -0.64
CA VAL A 29 0.73 -1.12 -0.47
C VAL A 29 0.77 -0.75 1.01
N LEU A 30 1.85 -1.06 1.72
CA LEU A 30 1.91 -0.88 3.18
C LEU A 30 3.34 -0.62 3.66
N ILE A 31 3.49 0.32 4.58
CA ILE A 31 4.63 0.40 5.50
C ILE A 31 4.19 0.11 6.93
N PHE A 32 4.96 -0.67 7.69
CA PHE A 32 4.67 -0.98 9.09
C PHE A 32 5.95 -1.31 9.88
N PRO A 33 5.98 -1.13 11.22
CA PRO A 33 7.08 -1.61 12.06
C PRO A 33 7.37 -3.08 11.81
N ASN A 34 8.64 -3.41 11.64
CA ASN A 34 9.04 -4.80 11.44
C ASN A 34 8.91 -5.55 12.78
N PRO A 35 8.00 -6.53 12.89
CA PRO A 35 7.76 -7.22 14.16
C PRO A 35 8.96 -8.09 14.58
N LEU A 36 9.90 -8.40 13.67
CA LEU A 36 11.13 -9.13 13.97
C LEU A 36 12.31 -8.20 14.32
N ASN A 37 12.22 -6.91 14.00
CA ASN A 37 13.22 -5.91 14.35
C ASN A 37 12.57 -4.50 14.41
N PRO A 38 12.12 -4.05 15.58
CA PRO A 38 11.40 -2.79 15.73
C PRO A 38 12.18 -1.52 15.31
N GLN A 39 13.50 -1.61 15.11
CA GLN A 39 14.30 -0.50 14.59
C GLN A 39 14.24 -0.37 13.05
N ARG A 40 13.43 -1.21 12.38
CA ARG A 40 13.27 -1.25 10.92
C ARG A 40 11.80 -1.33 10.54
N TYR A 41 11.51 -0.99 9.29
CA TYR A 41 10.20 -1.17 8.68
C TYR A 41 10.15 -2.37 7.76
N VAL A 42 8.95 -2.92 7.59
CA VAL A 42 8.59 -3.78 6.46
C VAL A 42 7.77 -2.93 5.49
N VAL A 43 8.13 -3.00 4.22
CA VAL A 43 7.41 -2.33 3.12
C VAL A 43 6.90 -3.39 2.17
N LEU A 44 5.61 -3.37 1.87
CA LEU A 44 4.93 -4.29 0.95
C LEU A 44 4.49 -3.53 -0.30
N ASN A 45 4.82 -4.07 -1.46
CA ASN A 45 4.41 -3.59 -2.80
C ASN A 45 4.55 -2.07 -3.01
N SER A 46 5.47 -1.42 -2.31
CA SER A 46 5.72 0.03 -2.38
C SER A 46 7.14 0.33 -2.84
N GLY A 47 7.42 1.60 -3.06
CA GLY A 47 8.69 2.12 -3.56
C GLY A 47 8.51 3.58 -4.00
N ILE A 48 9.07 3.93 -5.16
CA ILE A 48 8.76 5.20 -5.82
C ILE A 48 7.30 5.14 -6.31
N ASP A 49 6.45 6.02 -5.79
CA ASP A 49 5.00 6.00 -6.01
C ASP A 49 4.49 7.09 -6.97
N PHE A 50 5.34 8.04 -7.36
CA PHE A 50 5.06 8.93 -8.48
C PHE A 50 5.28 8.21 -9.83
N ARG A 51 4.52 8.63 -10.84
CA ARG A 51 4.44 7.98 -12.17
C ARG A 51 4.62 9.03 -13.27
N ASP A 52 4.32 8.68 -14.52
CA ASP A 52 4.55 9.50 -15.73
C ASP A 52 4.15 10.98 -15.61
N HIS A 53 3.05 11.27 -14.91
CA HIS A 53 2.61 12.65 -14.65
C HIS A 53 3.67 13.52 -13.93
N ALA A 54 4.60 12.91 -13.19
CA ALA A 54 5.62 13.59 -12.40
C ALA A 54 7.01 13.68 -13.07
N TYR A 55 7.20 13.12 -14.28
CA TYR A 55 8.53 13.13 -14.92
C TYR A 55 8.94 14.50 -15.47
N GLY A 56 7.98 15.37 -15.78
CA GLY A 56 8.27 16.70 -16.36
C GLY A 56 8.80 17.74 -15.38
N THR A 57 8.66 17.54 -14.07
CA THR A 57 9.13 18.49 -13.05
C THR A 57 9.33 17.82 -11.69
N ASN A 58 10.39 18.22 -10.98
CA ASN A 58 10.65 17.74 -9.63
C ASN A 58 9.56 18.16 -8.62
N THR A 59 8.79 19.22 -8.90
CA THR A 59 7.70 19.68 -8.02
C THR A 59 6.59 18.63 -7.88
N LEU A 60 6.45 17.74 -8.86
CA LEU A 60 5.46 16.67 -8.85
C LEU A 60 6.01 15.35 -8.28
N GLN A 61 7.32 15.23 -8.06
CA GLN A 61 8.01 14.05 -7.49
C GLN A 61 7.92 14.03 -5.96
N ILE A 62 6.69 14.15 -5.47
CA ILE A 62 6.32 14.03 -4.05
C ILE A 62 5.62 12.69 -3.84
N ALA A 63 5.57 12.22 -2.60
CA ALA A 63 4.77 11.06 -2.21
C ALA A 63 3.32 11.21 -2.66
N LYS A 64 2.75 10.13 -3.22
CA LYS A 64 1.40 10.08 -3.79
C LYS A 64 0.48 9.14 -3.01
N LEU A 65 1.03 8.12 -2.39
CA LEU A 65 0.30 7.18 -1.54
C LEU A 65 0.63 7.46 -0.07
N PRO A 66 -0.35 7.30 0.84
CA PRO A 66 -0.10 7.42 2.27
C PRO A 66 0.53 6.10 2.81
N ASP A 67 0.59 5.94 4.13
CA ASP A 67 1.27 4.79 4.75
C ASP A 67 0.69 3.42 4.34
N TYR A 68 -0.59 3.40 3.96
CA TYR A 68 -1.19 2.23 3.33
C TYR A 68 -2.15 2.60 2.20
N ALA A 69 -2.26 1.72 1.21
CA ALA A 69 -3.31 1.75 0.21
C ALA A 69 -3.71 0.33 -0.21
N ILE A 70 -4.99 0.11 -0.49
CA ILE A 70 -5.47 -1.09 -1.18
C ILE A 70 -5.79 -0.71 -2.62
N VAL A 71 -5.08 -1.37 -3.55
CA VAL A 71 -5.22 -1.12 -4.99
C VAL A 71 -6.02 -2.24 -5.61
N ASP A 72 -7.13 -1.90 -6.27
CA ASP A 72 -7.88 -2.80 -7.15
C ASP A 72 -7.22 -2.81 -8.54
N LEU A 73 -6.69 -3.98 -8.87
CA LEU A 73 -5.86 -4.26 -10.05
C LEU A 73 -6.69 -4.49 -11.32
N ARG A 74 -8.03 -4.49 -11.22
CA ARG A 74 -8.91 -4.57 -12.40
C ARG A 74 -8.90 -3.28 -13.21
N GLU A 75 -8.53 -2.16 -12.59
CA GLU A 75 -8.22 -0.92 -13.29
C GLU A 75 -6.72 -0.88 -13.57
N ALA A 76 -6.37 -0.77 -14.85
CA ALA A 76 -4.97 -0.68 -15.26
C ALA A 76 -4.30 0.59 -14.68
N PRO A 77 -3.00 0.54 -14.36
CA PRO A 77 -2.28 1.71 -13.89
C PRO A 77 -2.31 2.84 -14.92
N GLY A 78 -2.48 4.06 -14.42
CA GLY A 78 -2.45 5.28 -15.21
C GLY A 78 -1.21 6.14 -14.94
N PRO A 79 -1.17 7.35 -15.51
CA PRO A 79 -0.05 8.28 -15.34
C PRO A 79 0.05 8.86 -13.92
N ARG A 80 -0.96 8.65 -13.06
CA ARG A 80 -0.99 9.13 -11.68
C ARG A 80 -1.13 8.02 -10.63
N TRP A 81 -1.91 6.99 -10.92
CA TRP A 81 -2.27 5.94 -9.94
C TRP A 81 -1.83 4.55 -10.40
N PRO A 82 -1.46 3.64 -9.46
CA PRO A 82 -1.05 2.27 -9.78
C PRO A 82 -2.21 1.34 -10.18
N GLY A 83 -3.44 1.84 -10.09
CA GLY A 83 -4.71 1.16 -10.30
C GLY A 83 -5.77 1.94 -9.52
N LYS A 84 -6.93 1.34 -9.29
CA LYS A 84 -7.99 2.01 -8.53
C LYS A 84 -7.70 1.91 -7.03
N ILE A 85 -7.52 3.05 -6.37
CA ILE A 85 -7.39 3.08 -4.91
C ILE A 85 -8.77 2.90 -4.29
N VAL A 86 -9.00 1.79 -3.58
CA VAL A 86 -10.29 1.47 -2.94
C VAL A 86 -10.27 1.75 -1.43
N ASP A 87 -9.09 1.84 -0.84
CA ASP A 87 -8.88 2.22 0.55
C ASP A 87 -7.47 2.81 0.70
N ALA A 88 -7.29 3.81 1.55
CA ALA A 88 -6.00 4.42 1.81
C ALA A 88 -6.04 5.26 3.09
N GLY A 89 -4.90 5.39 3.76
CA GLY A 89 -4.81 6.20 4.97
C GLY A 89 -3.41 6.23 5.56
N PHE A 90 -3.29 7.03 6.62
CA PHE A 90 -2.10 7.17 7.44
C PHE A 90 -2.30 6.42 8.75
N PHE A 91 -1.19 5.95 9.32
CA PHE A 91 -1.20 5.52 10.71
C PHE A 91 -0.95 6.71 11.64
N ASP A 92 -1.45 6.62 12.87
CA ASP A 92 -1.04 7.54 13.93
C ASP A 92 0.36 7.18 14.50
N GLU A 93 0.82 7.95 15.49
CA GLU A 93 2.12 7.73 16.16
C GLU A 93 2.19 6.38 16.90
N GLU A 94 1.06 5.72 17.13
CA GLU A 94 0.95 4.39 17.74
C GLU A 94 0.75 3.27 16.69
N TRP A 95 0.85 3.60 15.40
CA TRP A 95 0.66 2.68 14.27
C TRP A 95 -0.77 2.11 14.13
N LYS A 96 -1.81 2.89 14.47
CA LYS A 96 -3.23 2.51 14.36
C LYS A 96 -3.96 3.12 13.18
#